data_AF-A0A451BI91-F1
#
_entry.id   AF-A0A451BI91-F1
#
_cell.length_a   1.000
_cell.length_b   1.000
_cell.length_c   1.000
_cell.angle_alpha   90.00
_cell.angle_beta   90.00
_cell.angle_gamma   90.00
#
_symmetry.space_group_name_H-M   'P 1'
#
loop_
_entity.id
_entity.type
_entity.pdbx_description
1 polymer ?
#
loop_
_entity_poly.entity_id
_entity_poly.type
_entity_poly.pdbx_seq_one_letter_code
_entity_poly.pdbx_strand_id
1 'polypeptide(L)'
;MRISILTKRLLHLDEDKLEPESTDSRCPFCSSTNRQRVYILQENPDICLLQCNVCHAVSASRIPTDETLADYYSGFYESSELREYFGEKTNITFSKPQRLAVKLCKIYRSYCQDNSSVAILDFGGGDGTISNFVAMNLINSGIKKVNITIVDYNKKRLFRKICG
;
A
#
# COMPACT_ATOMS: atom_id res chain seq x y z
N MET A 1 -6.79 14.36 -18.65
CA MET A 1 -6.01 14.13 -17.41
C MET A 1 -5.08 12.95 -17.67
N ARG A 2 -3.84 13.21 -18.12
CA ARG A 2 -2.84 12.16 -18.29
C ARG A 2 -2.34 11.80 -16.89
N ILE A 3 -2.73 10.63 -16.40
CA ILE A 3 -1.96 9.97 -15.35
C ILE A 3 -0.60 9.73 -16.02
N SER A 4 0.40 10.53 -15.66
CA SER A 4 1.78 10.23 -16.02
C SER A 4 2.06 8.87 -15.41
N ILE A 5 2.05 7.86 -16.26
CA ILE A 5 2.42 6.50 -15.93
C ILE A 5 3.84 6.63 -15.37
N LEU A 6 3.99 6.55 -14.04
CA LEU A 6 5.18 5.92 -13.47
C LEU A 6 5.38 4.70 -14.34
N THR A 7 6.45 4.72 -15.16
CA THR A 7 6.83 3.64 -16.07
C THR A 7 6.52 2.35 -15.33
N LYS A 8 5.49 1.61 -15.75
CA LYS A 8 5.11 0.38 -15.06
C LYS A 8 6.40 -0.44 -15.04
N ARG A 9 7.02 -0.57 -13.86
CA ARG A 9 8.07 -1.56 -13.64
C ARG A 9 7.37 -2.91 -13.74
N LEU A 10 7.19 -3.37 -14.97
CA LEU A 10 6.80 -4.72 -15.27
C LEU A 10 8.03 -5.57 -14.91
N LEU A 11 8.06 -5.98 -13.65
CA LEU A 11 9.05 -6.93 -13.17
C LEU A 11 8.63 -8.29 -13.69
N HIS A 12 9.43 -8.85 -14.59
CA HIS A 12 9.29 -10.23 -14.98
C HIS A 12 9.82 -11.11 -13.85
N LEU A 13 9.03 -12.10 -13.42
CA LEU A 13 9.38 -13.02 -12.34
C LEU A 13 9.51 -14.44 -12.87
N ASP A 14 10.68 -15.04 -12.63
CA ASP A 14 10.95 -16.45 -12.91
C ASP A 14 10.13 -17.36 -11.98
N GLU A 15 10.06 -18.65 -12.32
CA GLU A 15 9.22 -19.61 -11.59
C GLU A 15 9.55 -19.75 -10.10
N ASP A 16 10.83 -19.69 -9.75
CA ASP A 16 11.32 -19.81 -8.37
C ASP A 16 11.00 -18.58 -7.50
N LYS A 17 10.55 -17.48 -8.12
CA LYS A 17 10.17 -16.23 -7.45
C LYS A 17 8.66 -16.09 -7.25
N LEU A 18 7.88 -17.08 -7.68
CA LEU A 18 6.44 -17.10 -7.58
C LEU A 18 6.00 -18.18 -6.60
N GLU A 19 4.92 -17.91 -5.87
CA GLU A 19 4.22 -18.97 -5.16
C GLU A 19 3.83 -20.09 -6.13
N PRO A 20 3.85 -21.36 -5.67
CA PRO A 20 3.39 -22.48 -6.48
C PRO A 20 1.99 -22.21 -7.03
N GLU A 21 1.70 -22.72 -8.23
CA GLU A 21 0.36 -22.61 -8.77
C GLU A 21 -0.63 -23.27 -7.80
N SER A 22 -1.47 -22.45 -7.16
CA SER A 22 -2.40 -22.95 -6.16
C SER A 22 -3.45 -23.81 -6.85
N THR A 23 -3.60 -25.06 -6.40
CA THR A 23 -4.78 -25.88 -6.75
C THR A 23 -6.08 -25.25 -6.28
N ASP A 24 -5.99 -24.35 -5.28
CA ASP A 24 -7.09 -23.55 -4.77
C ASP A 24 -7.25 -22.23 -5.55
N SER A 25 -7.97 -22.30 -6.66
CA SER A 25 -8.26 -21.16 -7.54
C SER A 25 -9.37 -20.25 -7.01
N ARG A 26 -9.75 -20.31 -5.73
CA ARG A 26 -10.84 -19.50 -5.17
C ARG A 26 -10.53 -18.00 -5.19
N CYS A 27 -11.58 -17.18 -5.27
CA CYS A 27 -11.47 -15.74 -5.19
C CYS A 27 -11.00 -15.35 -3.78
N PRO A 28 -9.92 -14.55 -3.62
CA PRO A 28 -9.40 -14.19 -2.30
C PRO A 28 -10.33 -13.27 -1.49
N PHE A 29 -11.39 -12.74 -2.13
CA PHE A 29 -12.33 -11.82 -1.50
C PHE A 29 -13.64 -12.49 -1.06
N CYS A 30 -14.20 -13.38 -1.88
CA CYS A 30 -15.51 -14.02 -1.62
C CYS A 30 -15.46 -15.56 -1.62
N SER A 31 -14.29 -16.16 -1.79
CA SER A 31 -14.07 -17.61 -1.84
C SER A 31 -14.77 -18.36 -2.99
N SER A 32 -15.44 -17.67 -3.91
CA SER A 32 -16.05 -18.31 -5.08
C SER A 32 -15.00 -18.87 -6.04
N THR A 33 -15.27 -20.05 -6.62
CA THR A 33 -14.48 -20.66 -7.70
C THR A 33 -14.89 -20.17 -9.08
N ASN A 34 -16.00 -19.44 -9.22
CA ASN A 34 -16.47 -18.90 -10.50
C ASN A 34 -15.63 -17.68 -10.90
N ARG A 35 -14.52 -17.96 -11.58
CA ARG A 35 -13.54 -16.97 -12.04
C ARG A 35 -13.18 -17.23 -13.50
N GLN A 36 -12.83 -16.15 -14.20
CA GLN A 36 -12.40 -16.22 -15.60
C GLN A 36 -11.11 -15.44 -15.81
N ARG A 37 -10.27 -15.92 -16.72
CA ARG A 37 -9.08 -15.21 -17.19
C ARG A 37 -9.51 -14.01 -18.03
N VAL A 38 -9.02 -12.82 -17.69
CA VAL A 38 -9.36 -11.57 -18.40
C VAL A 38 -8.18 -10.85 -19.03
N TYR A 39 -6.95 -11.16 -18.61
CA TYR A 39 -5.73 -10.56 -19.15
C TYR A 39 -4.50 -11.42 -18.85
N ILE A 40 -3.49 -11.41 -19.70
CA ILE A 40 -2.18 -12.05 -19.43
C ILE A 40 -1.22 -10.96 -18.94
N LEU A 41 -0.73 -11.09 -17.70
CA LEU A 41 0.24 -10.16 -17.09
C LEU A 41 1.67 -10.47 -17.54
N GLN A 42 1.99 -11.76 -17.69
CA GLN A 42 3.30 -12.26 -18.03
C GLN A 42 3.16 -13.61 -18.75
N GLU A 43 4.04 -13.86 -19.71
CA GLU A 43 4.25 -15.16 -20.33
C GLU A 43 5.62 -15.69 -19.90
N ASN A 44 5.75 -17.00 -19.69
CA ASN A 44 6.99 -17.68 -19.28
C ASN A 44 7.60 -17.19 -17.94
N PRO A 45 7.02 -17.54 -16.77
CA PRO A 45 5.81 -18.33 -16.58
C PRO A 45 4.51 -17.55 -16.76
N ASP A 46 3.43 -18.27 -17.03
CA ASP A 46 2.10 -17.69 -17.25
C ASP A 46 1.53 -17.10 -15.96
N ILE A 47 1.37 -15.77 -15.95
CA ILE A 47 0.65 -15.04 -14.91
C ILE A 47 -0.49 -14.31 -15.58
N CYS A 48 -1.71 -14.50 -15.10
CA CYS A 48 -2.90 -13.87 -15.68
C CYS A 48 -3.74 -13.15 -14.62
N LEU A 49 -4.54 -12.18 -15.04
CA LEU A 49 -5.59 -11.61 -14.20
C LEU A 49 -6.83 -12.50 -14.28
N LEU A 50 -7.35 -12.85 -13.12
CA LEU A 50 -8.56 -13.63 -12.93
C LEU A 50 -9.64 -12.72 -12.32
N GLN A 51 -10.75 -12.54 -13.04
CA GLN A 51 -11.92 -11.82 -12.54
C GLN A 51 -12.93 -12.81 -11.94
N CYS A 52 -13.41 -12.53 -10.73
CA CYS A 52 -14.50 -13.29 -10.12
C CYS A 52 -15.85 -12.84 -10.69
N ASN A 53 -16.68 -13.78 -11.13
CA ASN A 53 -18.00 -13.48 -11.69
C ASN A 53 -19.07 -13.22 -10.61
N VAL A 54 -18.73 -13.43 -9.33
CA VAL A 54 -19.64 -13.19 -8.19
C VAL A 54 -19.40 -11.82 -7.57
N CYS A 55 -18.17 -11.51 -7.16
CA CYS A 55 -17.85 -10.24 -6.49
C CYS A 55 -17.13 -9.23 -7.40
N HIS A 56 -16.87 -9.58 -8.66
CA HIS A 56 -16.20 -8.74 -9.66
C HIS A 56 -14.76 -8.30 -9.33
N ALA A 57 -14.19 -8.80 -8.22
CA ALA A 57 -12.79 -8.55 -7.89
C ALA A 57 -11.86 -9.21 -8.92
N VAL A 58 -10.75 -8.54 -9.19
CA VAL A 58 -9.70 -9.00 -10.10
C VAL A 58 -8.42 -9.19 -9.30
N SER A 59 -7.78 -10.35 -9.44
CA SER A 59 -6.48 -10.65 -8.83
C SER A 59 -5.60 -11.45 -9.78
N ALA A 60 -4.28 -11.41 -9.58
CA ALA A 60 -3.36 -12.25 -10.32
C ALA A 60 -3.58 -13.73 -10.00
N SER A 61 -3.30 -14.61 -10.97
CA SER A 61 -3.38 -16.07 -10.82
C SER A 61 -2.29 -16.62 -9.91
N ARG A 62 -1.16 -15.90 -9.84
CA ARG A 62 -0.01 -16.22 -9.00
C ARG A 62 0.55 -14.92 -8.43
N ILE A 63 1.14 -15.01 -7.24
CA ILE A 63 1.77 -13.88 -6.55
C ILE A 63 3.24 -14.20 -6.30
N PRO A 64 4.10 -13.19 -6.13
CA PRO A 64 5.50 -13.41 -5.77
C PRO A 64 5.60 -14.05 -4.38
N THR A 65 6.68 -14.80 -4.14
CA THR A 65 6.97 -15.35 -2.81
C THR A 65 7.25 -14.24 -1.79
N ASP A 66 7.14 -14.55 -0.50
CA ASP A 66 7.47 -13.62 0.58
C ASP A 66 8.91 -13.09 0.46
N GLU A 67 9.88 -13.94 0.10
CA GLU A 67 11.27 -13.55 -0.14
C GLU A 67 11.38 -12.59 -1.32
N THR A 68 10.70 -12.90 -2.44
CA THR A 68 10.70 -12.04 -3.63
C THR A 68 10.08 -10.67 -3.33
N LEU A 69 8.99 -10.63 -2.56
CA LEU A 69 8.39 -9.38 -2.10
C LEU A 69 9.34 -8.61 -1.19
N ALA A 70 9.98 -9.27 -0.23
CA ALA A 70 10.93 -8.65 0.68
C ALA A 70 12.11 -8.02 -0.09
N ASP A 71 12.68 -8.76 -1.05
CA ASP A 71 13.77 -8.28 -1.90
C ASP A 71 13.33 -7.09 -2.75
N TYR A 72 12.17 -7.20 -3.43
CA TYR A 72 11.62 -6.11 -4.23
C TYR A 72 11.40 -4.84 -3.40
N TYR A 73 10.84 -4.99 -2.20
CA TYR A 73 10.53 -3.85 -1.34
C TYR A 73 11.74 -3.30 -0.59
N SER A 74 12.82 -4.08 -0.40
CA SER A 74 14.02 -3.65 0.36
C SER A 74 14.66 -2.37 -0.19
N GLY A 75 14.76 -2.26 -1.52
CA GLY A 75 15.33 -1.10 -2.22
C GLY A 75 14.31 -0.21 -2.92
N PHE A 76 13.01 -0.41 -2.68
CA PHE A 76 11.93 0.23 -3.47
C PHE A 76 12.11 1.75 -3.55
N TYR A 77 12.25 2.43 -2.41
CA TYR A 77 12.42 3.88 -2.32
C TYR A 77 13.83 4.38 -2.69
N GLU A 78 14.79 3.48 -2.90
CA GLU A 78 16.15 3.85 -3.29
C GLU A 78 16.31 4.02 -4.80
N SER A 79 15.30 3.60 -5.57
CA SER A 79 15.31 3.77 -7.02
C SER A 79 15.42 5.23 -7.45
N SER A 80 16.35 5.49 -8.38
CA SER A 80 16.61 6.82 -8.95
C SER A 80 15.34 7.48 -9.51
N GLU A 81 14.48 6.71 -10.16
CA GLU A 81 13.20 7.17 -10.73
C GLU A 81 12.24 7.72 -9.65
N LEU A 82 12.12 7.04 -8.51
CA LEU A 82 11.26 7.52 -7.42
C LEU A 82 11.87 8.73 -6.72
N ARG A 83 13.19 8.76 -6.55
CA ARG A 83 13.90 9.90 -5.95
C ARG A 83 13.83 11.15 -6.83
N GLU A 84 13.89 11.00 -8.14
CA GLU A 84 13.71 12.11 -9.09
C GLU A 84 12.28 12.67 -9.01
N TYR A 85 11.28 11.80 -8.94
CA TYR A 85 9.88 12.21 -9.00
C TYR A 85 9.32 12.73 -7.68
N PHE A 86 9.72 12.13 -6.55
CA PHE A 86 9.20 12.46 -5.22
C PHE A 86 10.21 13.20 -4.32
N GLY A 87 11.46 13.34 -4.77
CA GLY A 87 12.54 13.99 -4.04
C GLY A 87 13.43 13.00 -3.27
N GLU A 88 14.72 13.34 -3.15
CA GLU A 88 15.77 12.46 -2.61
C GLU A 88 15.57 12.02 -1.14
N LYS A 89 14.67 12.67 -0.39
CA LYS A 89 14.58 12.55 1.08
C LYS A 89 13.26 12.01 1.62
N THR A 90 12.35 11.53 0.77
CA THR A 90 11.03 11.08 1.24
C THR A 90 10.67 9.72 0.68
N ASN A 91 10.28 8.79 1.57
CA ASN A 91 9.74 7.49 1.18
C ASN A 91 8.22 7.60 1.03
N ILE A 92 7.79 8.47 0.12
CA ILE A 92 6.37 8.71 -0.18
C ILE A 92 6.18 8.82 -1.69
N THR A 93 5.19 8.11 -2.21
CA THR A 93 4.83 8.10 -3.65
C THR A 93 3.59 8.94 -3.95
N PHE A 94 3.19 9.81 -3.02
CA PHE A 94 2.01 10.66 -3.13
C PHE A 94 2.39 12.13 -3.15
N SER A 95 1.96 12.86 -4.17
CA SER A 95 2.43 14.23 -4.44
C SER A 95 1.82 15.32 -3.55
N LYS A 96 0.70 15.06 -2.86
CA LYS A 96 -0.01 16.06 -2.02
C LYS A 96 -0.41 15.53 -0.65
N PRO A 97 0.52 15.00 0.16
CA PRO A 97 0.21 14.27 1.39
C PRO A 97 -0.57 15.09 2.42
N GLN A 98 -0.31 16.41 2.51
CA GLN A 98 -1.02 17.32 3.40
C GLN A 98 -2.52 17.40 3.06
N ARG A 99 -2.87 17.43 1.76
CA ARG A 99 -4.28 17.49 1.32
C ARG A 99 -5.04 16.23 1.72
N LEU A 100 -4.40 15.06 1.57
CA LEU A 100 -4.98 13.81 2.02
C LEU A 100 -5.15 13.81 3.54
N ALA A 101 -4.14 14.26 4.28
CA ALA A 101 -4.19 14.33 5.73
C ALA A 101 -5.33 15.20 6.27
N VAL A 102 -5.56 16.38 5.70
CA VAL A 102 -6.70 17.24 6.04
C VAL A 102 -8.03 16.53 5.80
N LYS A 103 -8.16 15.82 4.67
CA LYS A 103 -9.39 15.07 4.35
C LYS A 103 -9.62 13.93 5.34
N LEU A 104 -8.58 13.18 5.71
CA LEU A 104 -8.66 12.10 6.68
C LEU A 104 -9.04 12.63 8.07
N CYS A 105 -8.45 13.75 8.51
CA CYS A 105 -8.82 14.40 9.77
C CYS A 105 -10.30 14.81 9.78
N LYS A 106 -10.78 15.42 8.67
CA LYS A 106 -12.20 15.79 8.53
C LYS A 106 -13.14 14.58 8.60
N ILE A 107 -12.78 13.48 7.93
CA ILE A 107 -13.56 12.23 7.98
C ILE A 107 -13.57 11.68 9.40
N TYR A 108 -12.42 11.58 10.06
CA TYR A 108 -12.37 11.10 11.45
C TYR A 108 -13.28 11.94 12.36
N ARG A 109 -13.22 13.26 12.26
CA ARG A 109 -14.03 14.20 13.05
C ARG A 109 -15.52 14.15 12.76
N SER A 110 -15.95 13.65 11.59
CA SER A 110 -17.38 13.44 11.34
C SER A 110 -17.95 12.24 12.09
N TYR A 111 -17.09 11.30 12.53
CA TYR A 111 -17.51 10.10 13.26
C TYR A 111 -17.15 10.13 14.74
N CYS A 112 -16.07 10.80 15.13
CA CYS A 112 -15.59 10.81 16.50
C CYS A 112 -15.44 12.23 17.06
N GLN A 113 -16.16 12.49 18.16
CA GLN A 113 -16.08 13.74 18.93
C GLN A 113 -15.16 13.65 20.15
N ASP A 114 -14.69 12.44 20.50
CA ASP A 114 -13.75 12.28 21.60
C ASP A 114 -12.39 12.89 21.26
N ASN A 115 -11.87 13.67 22.21
CA ASN A 115 -10.61 14.37 22.13
C ASN A 115 -9.50 13.68 22.94
N SER A 116 -9.76 12.52 23.55
CA SER A 116 -8.82 11.85 24.45
C SER A 116 -7.57 11.31 23.72
N SER A 117 -7.75 10.38 22.77
CA SER A 117 -6.64 9.77 22.06
C SER A 117 -7.06 9.12 20.75
N VAL A 118 -6.14 9.09 19.79
CA VAL A 118 -6.31 8.42 18.49
C VAL A 118 -5.14 7.48 18.23
N ALA A 119 -5.43 6.31 17.66
CA ALA A 119 -4.41 5.41 17.13
C ALA A 119 -4.52 5.36 15.60
N ILE A 120 -3.40 5.57 14.93
CA ILE A 120 -3.26 5.46 13.47
C ILE A 120 -2.44 4.21 13.16
N LEU A 121 -3.00 3.32 12.34
CA LEU A 121 -2.32 2.17 11.77
C LEU A 121 -2.21 2.39 10.26
N ASP A 122 -0.97 2.43 9.75
CA ASP A 122 -0.67 2.81 8.37
C ASP A 122 0.09 1.69 7.65
N PHE A 123 -0.62 0.93 6.81
CA PHE A 123 -0.04 -0.12 5.98
C PHE A 123 0.48 0.49 4.68
N GLY A 124 1.74 0.20 4.33
CA GLY A 124 2.41 0.83 3.19
C GLY A 124 2.67 2.32 3.42
N GLY A 125 2.81 2.73 4.68
CA GLY A 125 2.97 4.13 5.06
C GLY A 125 4.32 4.74 4.68
N GLY A 126 5.28 3.95 4.19
CA GLY A 126 6.60 4.39 3.79
C GLY A 126 7.35 5.07 4.94
N ASP A 127 7.65 6.37 4.80
CA ASP A 127 8.25 7.13 5.89
C ASP A 127 7.28 7.59 6.99
N GLY A 128 5.98 7.39 6.80
CA GLY A 128 4.92 7.83 7.69
C GLY A 128 4.52 9.29 7.50
N THR A 129 4.96 9.96 6.43
CA THR A 129 4.67 11.38 6.18
C THR A 129 3.18 11.69 6.24
N ILE A 130 2.32 10.87 5.61
CA ILE A 130 0.86 11.08 5.65
C ILE A 130 0.34 10.94 7.08
N SER A 131 0.69 9.86 7.78
CA SER A 131 0.29 9.63 9.17
C SER A 131 0.72 10.75 10.11
N ASN A 132 1.95 11.28 9.95
CA ASN A 132 2.43 12.42 10.72
C ASN A 132 1.60 13.68 10.44
N PHE A 133 1.30 13.98 9.17
CA PHE A 133 0.42 15.11 8.85
C PHE A 133 -0.99 14.92 9.42
N VAL A 134 -1.54 13.70 9.40
CA VAL A 134 -2.86 13.42 10.02
C VAL A 134 -2.78 13.69 11.52
N ALA A 135 -1.77 13.15 12.20
CA ALA A 135 -1.57 13.35 13.64
C ALA A 135 -1.45 14.82 14.03
N MET A 136 -0.66 15.60 13.28
CA MET A 136 -0.55 17.05 13.51
C MET A 136 -1.89 17.77 13.33
N ASN A 137 -2.64 17.45 12.27
CA ASN A 137 -3.97 18.04 12.06
C ASN A 137 -4.94 17.67 13.20
N LEU A 138 -4.90 16.43 13.69
CA LEU A 138 -5.72 15.97 14.81
C LEU A 138 -5.39 16.70 16.12
N ILE A 139 -4.09 16.82 16.44
CA ILE A 139 -3.59 17.55 17.63
C ILE A 139 -3.99 19.02 17.55
N ASN A 140 -3.78 19.67 16.40
CA ASN A 140 -4.19 21.06 16.17
C ASN A 140 -5.71 21.26 16.26
N SER A 141 -6.48 20.19 16.06
CA SER A 141 -7.95 20.20 16.23
C SER A 141 -8.39 19.86 17.66
N GLY A 142 -7.46 19.68 18.60
CA GLY A 142 -7.74 19.42 20.01
C GLY A 142 -7.66 17.97 20.48
N ILE A 143 -7.18 17.02 19.66
CA ILE A 143 -6.87 15.66 20.14
C ILE A 143 -5.66 15.73 21.07
N LYS A 144 -5.77 15.19 22.30
CA LYS A 144 -4.69 15.26 23.30
C LYS A 144 -3.51 14.34 22.99
N LYS A 145 -3.76 13.20 22.33
CA LYS A 145 -2.73 12.19 22.07
C LYS A 145 -2.97 11.44 20.76
N VAL A 146 -1.92 11.25 19.97
CA VAL A 146 -1.97 10.40 18.77
C VAL A 146 -0.83 9.38 18.81
N ASN A 147 -1.15 8.10 18.67
CA ASN A 147 -0.15 7.04 18.50
C ASN A 147 -0.13 6.61 17.04
N ILE A 148 1.06 6.48 16.45
CA ILE A 148 1.22 6.05 15.05
C ILE A 148 1.98 4.73 15.02
N THR A 149 1.41 3.74 14.32
CA THR A 149 2.07 2.49 13.97
C THR A 149 2.15 2.39 12.46
N ILE A 150 3.37 2.27 11.93
CA ILE A 150 3.63 2.12 10.49
C ILE A 150 4.04 0.68 10.24
N VAL A 151 3.38 0.05 9.28
CA VAL A 151 3.70 -1.29 8.79
C VAL A 151 4.10 -1.15 7.33
N ASP A 152 5.38 -1.33 7.04
CA ASP A 152 5.92 -1.18 5.69
C ASP A 152 7.01 -2.22 5.44
N TYR A 153 6.98 -2.84 4.25
CA TYR A 153 7.95 -3.87 3.87
C TYR A 153 9.38 -3.35 3.78
N ASN A 154 9.59 -2.06 3.49
CA ASN A 154 10.92 -1.46 3.38
C ASN A 154 11.54 -1.18 4.76
N LYS A 155 10.75 -1.16 5.85
CA LYS A 155 11.24 -0.74 7.18
C LYS A 155 11.24 -1.87 8.21
N LYS A 156 12.38 -2.06 8.86
CA LYS A 156 12.41 -2.63 10.23
C LYS A 156 11.56 -1.71 11.12
N ARG A 157 10.49 -2.26 11.70
CA ARG A 157 9.46 -1.60 12.54
C ARG A 157 9.95 -0.34 13.28
N LEU A 158 9.42 0.83 12.92
CA LEU A 158 9.59 2.07 13.68
C LEU A 158 8.31 2.37 14.46
N PHE A 159 8.38 2.26 15.79
CA PHE A 159 7.38 2.83 16.68
C PHE A 159 7.76 4.28 16.98
N ARG A 160 6.89 5.23 16.64
CA ARG A 160 7.06 6.65 17.03
C ARG A 160 5.86 7.10 17.82
N LYS A 161 6.11 7.45 19.09
CA LYS A 161 5.14 8.11 19.96
C LYS A 161 5.32 9.61 19.81
N ILE A 162 4.27 10.32 19.39
CA ILE A 162 4.26 11.77 19.35
C ILE A 162 3.32 12.24 20.46
N CYS A 163 3.89 12.85 21.49
CA CYS A 163 3.13 13.49 22.55
C CYS A 163 3.07 14.99 22.27
N GLY A 164 1.87 15.58 22.36
CA GLY A 164 1.68 17.02 22.50
C GLY A 164 1.71 17.43 23.96
#